data_AF-A0A1T2KYQ2-F1
#
_entry.id   AF-A0A1T2KYQ2-F1
#
_cell.length_a   1.000
_cell.length_b   1.000
_cell.length_c   1.000
_cell.angle_alpha   90.00
_cell.angle_beta   90.00
_cell.angle_gamma   90.00
#
_symmetry.space_group_name_H-M   'P 1'
#
loop_
_entity.id
_entity.type
_entity.pdbx_description
1 polymer ?
#
loop_
_entity_poly.entity_id
_entity_poly.type
_entity_poly.pdbx_seq_one_letter_code
_entity_poly.pdbx_strand_id
1 'polypeptide(L)'
;MRMWSQNVVLRDMVRDIEKRKVDLHNISFVIVSGDLAYGGKPKQYQLVETFLDDLIQVFDLSRSDVSMVPGNHDIDRDAGGVRKCGEC
;
A
#
# COMPACT_ATOMS: atom_id res chain seq x y z
N MET A 1 3.21 -21.38 6.02
CA MET A 1 3.18 -19.95 5.64
C MET A 1 2.01 -19.31 6.37
N ARG A 2 2.25 -18.43 7.36
CA ARG A 2 1.15 -17.73 8.04
C ARG A 2 0.60 -16.68 7.08
N MET A 3 -0.61 -16.90 6.58
CA MET A 3 -1.30 -15.93 5.74
C MET A 3 -1.86 -14.86 6.66
N TRP A 4 -1.10 -13.80 6.89
CA TRP A 4 -1.57 -12.64 7.65
C TRP A 4 -2.59 -11.87 6.80
N SER A 5 -3.68 -11.42 7.43
CA SER A 5 -4.66 -10.59 6.75
C SER A 5 -4.06 -9.21 6.48
N GLN A 6 -3.76 -8.89 5.21
CA GLN A 6 -3.21 -7.58 4.80
C GLN A 6 -4.02 -6.41 5.38
N ASN A 7 -5.34 -6.54 5.44
CA ASN A 7 -6.24 -5.56 6.07
C ASN A 7 -5.94 -5.36 7.56
N VAL A 8 -5.68 -6.43 8.31
CA VAL A 8 -5.34 -6.32 9.75
C VAL A 8 -4.03 -5.56 9.93
N VAL A 9 -3.01 -5.90 9.13
CA VAL A 9 -1.70 -5.25 9.20
C VAL A 9 -1.79 -3.76 8.87
N LEU A 10 -2.40 -3.40 7.73
CA LEU A 10 -2.51 -2.00 7.32
C LEU A 10 -3.31 -1.17 8.33
N ARG A 11 -4.41 -1.71 8.85
CA ARG A 11 -5.23 -1.04 9.85
C ARG A 11 -4.49 -0.82 11.17
N ASP A 12 -3.81 -1.84 11.66
CA ASP A 12 -3.05 -1.72 12.91
C ASP A 12 -1.84 -0.78 12.75
N MET A 13 -1.28 -0.69 11.54
CA MET A 13 -0.25 0.30 11.21
C MET A 13 -0.80 1.73 11.26
N VAL A 14 -1.98 2.01 10.68
CA VAL A 14 -2.63 3.33 10.80
C VAL A 14 -2.86 3.70 12.26
N ARG A 15 -3.38 2.77 13.07
CA ARG A 15 -3.60 2.99 14.50
C ARG A 15 -2.32 3.29 15.27
N ASP A 16 -1.22 2.64 14.93
CA ASP A 16 0.08 2.93 15.56
C ASP A 16 0.59 4.32 15.15
N ILE A 17 0.42 4.69 13.88
CA ILE A 17 0.77 6.01 13.35
C ILE A 17 -0.05 7.11 14.02
N GLU A 18 -1.37 6.94 14.15
CA GLU A 18 -2.26 7.86 14.87
C GLU A 18 -1.80 8.11 16.30
N LYS A 19 -1.42 7.04 17.02
CA LYS A 19 -0.91 7.14 18.39
C LYS A 19 0.40 7.91 18.47
N ARG A 20 1.29 7.73 17.49
CA ARG A 20 2.61 8.39 17.44
C ARG A 20 2.52 9.82 16.91
N LYS A 21 1.46 10.17 16.18
CA LYS A 21 1.25 11.51 15.63
C LYS A 21 1.40 12.60 16.70
N VAL A 22 0.95 12.35 17.93
CA VAL A 22 1.05 13.33 19.04
C VAL A 22 2.50 13.74 19.35
N ASP A 23 3.46 12.85 19.07
CA ASP A 23 4.89 13.11 19.25
C ASP A 23 5.54 13.69 17.97
N LEU A 24 4.87 13.52 16.82
CA LEU A 24 5.32 13.94 15.49
C LEU A 24 4.71 15.30 15.13
N HIS A 25 5.47 16.37 15.34
CA HIS A 25 5.04 17.72 14.97
C HIS A 25 5.49 18.06 13.54
N ASN A 26 4.62 18.75 12.79
CA ASN A 26 4.92 19.32 11.48
C ASN A 26 5.35 18.31 10.39
N ILE A 27 4.66 17.17 10.28
CA ILE A 27 4.83 16.27 9.14
C ILE A 27 4.29 16.97 7.89
N SER A 28 5.14 17.23 6.90
CA SER A 28 4.75 17.90 5.64
C SER A 28 4.66 16.96 4.44
N PHE A 29 5.18 15.74 4.54
CA PHE A 29 5.11 14.74 3.48
C PHE A 29 5.29 13.33 4.03
N VAL A 30 4.80 12.34 3.27
CA VAL A 30 4.98 10.91 3.54
C VAL A 30 5.58 10.24 2.32
N ILE A 31 6.61 9.42 2.54
CA ILE A 31 7.17 8.55 1.51
C ILE A 31 6.84 7.11 1.86
N VAL A 32 6.19 6.41 0.93
CA VAL A 32 5.94 4.98 1.03
C VAL A 32 6.86 4.24 0.06
N SER A 33 7.77 3.44 0.60
CA SER A 33 8.82 2.76 -0.18
C SER A 33 8.39 1.42 -0.81
N GLY A 34 7.09 1.14 -0.88
CA GLY A 34 6.54 -0.02 -1.58
C GLY A 34 6.23 -1.22 -0.70
N ASP A 35 5.95 -2.35 -1.37
CA ASP A 35 5.57 -3.64 -0.77
C ASP A 35 4.33 -3.54 0.13
N LEU A 36 3.38 -2.69 -0.27
CA LEU A 36 2.07 -2.59 0.39
C LEU A 36 1.12 -3.69 -0.09
N ALA A 37 1.33 -4.20 -1.31
CA ALA A 37 0.63 -5.36 -1.84
C ALA A 37 1.53 -6.60 -1.79
N TYR A 38 0.92 -7.79 -1.70
CA TYR A 38 1.65 -9.06 -1.66
C TYR A 38 1.94 -9.63 -3.06
N GLY A 39 1.08 -9.37 -4.03
CA GLY A 39 1.20 -9.89 -5.40
C GLY A 39 0.57 -8.98 -6.45
N GLY A 40 0.56 -7.67 -6.19
CA GLY A 40 0.08 -6.63 -7.10
C GLY A 40 -1.35 -6.82 -7.62
N LYS A 41 -2.22 -7.56 -6.91
CA LYS A 41 -3.58 -7.83 -7.41
C LYS A 41 -4.48 -6.60 -7.26
N PRO A 42 -5.44 -6.33 -8.18
CA PRO A 42 -6.32 -5.17 -8.09
C PRO A 42 -7.05 -5.03 -6.75
N LYS A 43 -7.53 -6.15 -6.19
CA LYS A 43 -8.21 -6.16 -4.86
C LYS A 43 -7.29 -5.77 -3.71
N GLN A 44 -5.98 -6.05 -3.82
CA GLN A 44 -5.00 -5.65 -2.82
C GLN A 44 -4.79 -4.12 -2.86
N TYR A 45 -4.79 -3.53 -4.05
CA TYR A 45 -4.67 -2.08 -4.21
C TYR A 45 -5.86 -1.29 -3.67
N GLN A 46 -7.06 -1.86 -3.63
CA GLN A 46 -8.19 -1.21 -2.94
C GLN A 46 -7.90 -0.99 -1.45
N LEU A 47 -7.25 -1.98 -0.79
CA LEU A 47 -6.84 -1.85 0.61
C LEU A 47 -5.68 -0.86 0.77
N VAL A 48 -4.75 -0.86 -0.18
CA VAL A 48 -3.63 0.10 -0.22
C VAL A 48 -4.14 1.53 -0.39
N GLU A 49 -5.10 1.75 -1.28
CA GLU A 49 -5.72 3.06 -1.49
C GLU A 49 -6.40 3.58 -0.23
N THR A 50 -7.21 2.74 0.44
CA THR A 50 -7.80 3.11 1.74
C THR A 50 -6.74 3.45 2.77
N PHE A 51 -5.65 2.67 2.85
CA PHE A 51 -4.55 2.94 3.77
C PHE A 51 -3.87 4.29 3.47
N LEU A 52 -3.60 4.62 2.20
CA LEU A 52 -3.00 5.90 1.83
C LEU A 52 -3.93 7.08 2.14
N ASP A 53 -5.24 6.91 1.90
CA ASP A 53 -6.25 7.92 2.23
C ASP A 53 -6.34 8.14 3.75
N ASP A 54 -6.22 7.08 4.56
CA ASP A 54 -6.15 7.18 6.01
C ASP A 54 -4.91 7.97 6.45
N LEU A 55 -3.73 7.73 5.84
CA LEU A 55 -2.51 8.50 6.15
C LEU A 55 -2.66 10.00 5.84
N ILE A 56 -3.28 10.32 4.70
CA ILE A 56 -3.59 11.70 4.31
C ILE A 56 -4.44 12.38 5.37
N GLN A 57 -5.49 11.70 5.86
CA GLN A 57 -6.36 12.22 6.91
C GLN A 57 -5.63 12.35 8.26
N VAL A 58 -4.84 11.34 8.63
CA VAL A 58 -4.12 11.33 9.90
C VAL A 58 -3.15 12.50 9.95
N PHE A 59 -2.45 12.83 8.88
CA PHE A 59 -1.46 13.91 8.88
C PHE A 59 -1.96 15.26 8.36
N ASP A 60 -3.24 15.36 7.96
CA ASP A 60 -3.80 16.56 7.31
C ASP A 60 -2.99 16.99 6.08
N LEU A 61 -2.67 16.01 5.25
CA LEU A 61 -1.88 16.19 4.03
C LEU A 61 -2.77 16.30 2.79
N SER A 62 -2.17 16.73 1.69
CA SER A 62 -2.76 16.55 0.36
C SER A 62 -2.25 15.27 -0.30
N ARG A 63 -2.94 14.79 -1.35
CA ARG A 63 -2.46 13.64 -2.15
C ARG A 63 -1.08 13.88 -2.74
N SER A 64 -0.72 15.14 -3.08
CA SER A 64 0.61 15.48 -3.60
C SER A 64 1.73 15.38 -2.57
N ASP A 65 1.41 15.37 -1.28
CA ASP A 65 2.38 15.25 -0.20
C ASP A 65 2.69 13.78 0.16
N VAL A 66 1.98 12.83 -0.48
CA VAL A 66 2.19 11.39 -0.29
C VAL A 66 2.75 10.81 -1.58
N SER A 67 4.02 10.39 -1.52
CA SER A 67 4.71 9.77 -2.65
C SER A 67 4.91 8.27 -2.40
N MET A 68 4.48 7.43 -3.34
CA MET A 68 4.67 5.99 -3.29
C MET A 68 5.66 5.55 -4.37
N VAL A 69 6.65 4.75 -3.96
CA VAL A 69 7.54 4.01 -4.87
C VAL A 69 7.15 2.54 -4.79
N PRO A 70 6.76 1.88 -5.90
CA PRO A 70 6.34 0.48 -5.87
C PRO A 70 7.53 -0.43 -5.56
N GLY A 71 7.27 -1.43 -4.72
CA GLY A 71 8.21 -2.49 -4.36
C GLY A 71 8.12 -3.69 -5.29
N ASN A 72 8.93 -4.72 -5.03
CA ASN A 72 8.96 -5.91 -5.87
C ASN A 72 7.70 -6.78 -5.73
N HIS A 73 6.94 -6.65 -4.66
CA HIS A 73 5.67 -7.37 -4.44
C HIS A 73 4.44 -6.65 -5.02
N ASP A 74 4.61 -5.41 -5.47
CA ASP A 74 3.59 -4.53 -6.06
C ASP A 74 3.37 -4.82 -7.58
N ILE A 75 3.66 -6.04 -8.05
CA ILE A 75 3.52 -6.40 -9.47
C ILE A 75 2.70 -7.69 -9.58
N ASP A 76 1.61 -7.63 -10.34
CA ASP A 76 0.88 -8.84 -10.76
C ASP A 76 1.68 -9.57 -11.84
N ARG A 77 2.41 -10.60 -11.42
CA ARG A 77 3.21 -11.45 -12.32
C ARG A 77 2.38 -12.47 -13.08
N ASP A 78 1.13 -12.71 -12.69
CA ASP A 78 0.23 -13.61 -13.42
C ASP A 78 -0.37 -12.92 -14.65
N ALA A 79 -0.38 -11.58 -14.68
CA ALA A 79 -0.85 -10.81 -15.82
C ALA A 79 0.03 -10.99 -17.08
N GLY A 80 1.28 -11.39 -16.92
CA GLY A 80 2.27 -11.59 -17.99
C GLY A 80 2.15 -12.91 -18.75
N GLY A 81 0.94 -13.47 -18.91
CA GLY A 81 0.72 -14.75 -19.57
C GLY A 81 1.32 -14.78 -20.97
N VAL A 82 2.38 -15.57 -21.16
CA VAL A 82 2.86 -15.98 -22.49
C VAL A 82 1.67 -16.65 -23.19
N ARG A 83 1.17 -16.04 -24.28
CA ARG A 83 0.23 -16.73 -25.16
C ARG A 83 0.91 -18.01 -25.58
N LYS A 84 0.37 -19.18 -25.21
CA LYS A 84 0.82 -20.43 -25.82
C LYS A 84 0.50 -20.33 -27.30
N CYS A 85 1.53 -20.12 -28.12
CA CYS A 85 1.42 -20.34 -29.55
C CYS A 85 1.24 -21.85 -29.73
N GLY A 86 0.04 -22.28 -30.11
CA GLY A 86 -0.25 -23.71 -30.23
C GLY A 86 -1.73 -24.04 -30.34
N GLU A 87 -2.43 -23.45 -31.30
CA GLU A 87 -3.56 -24.08 -31.99
C GLU A 87 -3.40 -23.73 -33.48
N CYS A 88 -2.69 -24.60 -34.19
CA CYS A 88 -2.70 -24.69 -35.66
C CYS A 88 -3.55 -25.91 -36.03
#